data_AF-A0A7C3U512-F1
#
_entry.id   AF-A0A7C3U512-F1
#
_cell.length_a   1.000
_cell.length_b   1.000
_cell.length_c   1.000
_cell.angle_alpha   90.00
_cell.angle_beta   90.00
_cell.angle_gamma   90.00
#
_symmetry.space_group_name_H-M   'P 1'
#
loop_
_entity.id
_entity.type
_entity.pdbx_description
1 polymer ?
#
loop_
_entity_poly.entity_id
_entity_poly.type
_entity_poly.pdbx_seq_one_letter_code
_entity_poly.pdbx_strand_id
1 'polypeptide(L)'
;MTGKRPDTYTDYSQAGLKKAQEMGERKIKPDIFEKYKTKADPFRSYQGDIGVGQLDFAVLWDDWVIYTWDAPGEADAWYAMSESDPGLHPEVMMPAFTAEETAKLKQIQTDVNAVIDPAIDKVVLGQATMADWDKAVEAAKKAGALDWEKIFNEAEARA
;
A
#
# COMPACT_ATOMS: atom_id res chain seq x y z
N MET A 1 8.71 -25.46 5.29
CA MET A 1 9.24 -24.77 4.10
C MET A 1 10.68 -25.19 3.95
N THR A 2 11.11 -25.63 2.76
CA THR A 2 12.49 -26.06 2.46
C THR A 2 13.19 -25.08 1.51
N GLY A 3 12.89 -23.78 1.62
CA GLY A 3 13.66 -22.71 1.00
C GLY A 3 14.72 -22.20 1.97
N LYS A 4 15.98 -22.08 1.54
CA LYS A 4 17.00 -21.35 2.30
C LYS A 4 16.64 -19.86 2.28
N ARG A 5 16.66 -19.21 3.45
CA ARG A 5 16.61 -17.75 3.50
C ARG A 5 17.87 -17.19 2.82
N PRO A 6 17.77 -16.08 2.07
CA PRO A 6 18.96 -15.45 1.51
C PRO A 6 19.94 -15.06 2.62
N ASP A 7 21.23 -15.32 2.40
CA ASP A 7 22.28 -15.15 3.39
C ASP A 7 22.64 -13.66 3.61
N THR A 8 22.24 -12.77 2.69
CA THR A 8 22.52 -11.33 2.74
C THR A 8 21.31 -10.47 2.36
N TYR A 9 21.24 -9.23 2.88
CA TYR A 9 20.15 -8.30 2.55
C TYR A 9 20.19 -7.83 1.08
N THR A 10 21.34 -7.93 0.41
CA THR A 10 21.51 -7.58 -1.01
C THR A 10 20.78 -8.52 -1.97
N ASP A 11 20.40 -9.71 -1.49
CA ASP A 11 19.57 -10.67 -2.22
C ASP A 11 18.06 -10.35 -2.17
N TYR A 12 17.67 -9.26 -1.48
CA TYR A 12 16.31 -8.72 -1.48
C TYR A 12 16.10 -7.63 -2.54
N SER A 13 16.98 -7.54 -3.54
CA SER A 13 16.70 -6.80 -4.78
C SER A 13 15.61 -7.51 -5.60
N GLN A 14 14.89 -6.82 -6.50
CA GLN A 14 13.93 -7.48 -7.42
C GLN A 14 14.53 -8.69 -8.13
N ALA A 15 15.80 -8.60 -8.54
CA ALA A 15 16.53 -9.69 -9.19
C ALA A 15 16.89 -10.85 -8.24
N GLY A 16 17.18 -10.55 -6.97
CA GLY A 16 17.45 -11.56 -5.94
C GLY A 16 16.17 -12.25 -5.44
N LEU A 17 15.07 -11.50 -5.31
CA LEU A 17 13.74 -12.02 -4.99
C LEU A 17 13.24 -13.01 -6.03
N LYS A 18 13.41 -12.71 -7.33
CA LYS A 18 13.09 -13.66 -8.42
C LYS A 18 13.83 -15.00 -8.30
N LYS A 19 15.06 -15.01 -7.78
CA LYS A 19 15.84 -16.24 -7.53
C LYS A 19 15.38 -16.96 -6.26
N ALA A 20 15.09 -16.23 -5.19
CA ALA A 20 14.58 -16.79 -3.93
C ALA A 20 13.14 -17.32 -4.05
N GLN A 21 12.39 -16.84 -5.07
CA GLN A 21 11.04 -17.24 -5.43
C GLN A 21 11.02 -18.28 -6.57
N GLU A 22 12.05 -19.10 -6.77
CA GLU A 22 11.94 -20.25 -7.69
C GLU A 22 10.64 -21.01 -7.40
N MET A 23 9.73 -20.96 -8.39
CA MET A 23 8.28 -21.14 -8.27
C MET A 23 7.85 -22.60 -8.05
N GLY A 24 8.77 -23.46 -7.61
CA GLY A 24 8.51 -24.87 -7.40
C GLY A 24 7.51 -25.11 -6.26
N GLU A 25 6.29 -25.52 -6.64
CA GLU A 25 5.26 -26.22 -5.85
C GLU A 25 5.12 -25.81 -4.36
N ARG A 26 5.09 -24.51 -4.07
CA ARG A 26 4.74 -24.04 -2.72
C ARG A 26 3.23 -24.27 -2.49
N LYS A 27 2.87 -25.34 -1.79
CA LYS A 27 1.49 -25.70 -1.42
C LYS A 27 1.25 -25.49 0.07
N ILE A 28 0.07 -24.98 0.42
CA ILE A 28 -0.41 -25.00 1.80
C ILE A 28 -0.66 -26.45 2.21
N LYS A 29 -0.34 -26.78 3.47
CA LYS A 29 -0.62 -28.11 4.02
C LYS A 29 -2.14 -28.37 3.95
N PRO A 30 -2.61 -29.52 3.46
CA PRO A 30 -4.04 -29.80 3.32
C PRO A 30 -4.85 -29.56 4.60
N ASP A 31 -4.35 -29.99 5.75
CA ASP A 31 -5.04 -29.80 7.03
C ASP A 31 -5.23 -28.32 7.41
N ILE A 32 -4.28 -27.46 7.02
CA ILE A 32 -4.39 -26.01 7.22
C ILE A 32 -5.47 -25.45 6.29
N PHE A 33 -5.43 -25.82 5.01
CA PHE A 33 -6.44 -25.37 4.04
C PHE A 33 -7.84 -25.79 4.48
N GLU A 34 -8.04 -27.06 4.83
CA GLU A 34 -9.32 -27.61 5.28
C GLU A 34 -9.86 -26.91 6.53
N LYS A 35 -8.99 -26.51 7.47
CA LYS A 35 -9.37 -25.81 8.69
C LYS A 35 -9.96 -24.42 8.41
N TYR A 36 -9.44 -23.69 7.41
CA TYR A 36 -9.80 -22.28 7.17
C TYR A 36 -10.65 -22.04 5.92
N LYS A 37 -10.75 -22.98 4.97
CA LYS A 37 -11.41 -22.78 3.67
C LYS A 37 -12.87 -22.30 3.72
N THR A 38 -13.57 -22.52 4.83
CA THR A 38 -14.97 -22.10 5.01
C THR A 38 -15.12 -20.79 5.78
N LYS A 39 -14.02 -20.15 6.18
CA LYS A 39 -14.04 -18.82 6.81
C LYS A 39 -14.35 -17.77 5.75
N ALA A 40 -14.91 -16.64 6.19
CA ALA A 40 -15.14 -15.49 5.30
C ALA A 40 -13.83 -14.96 4.69
N ASP A 41 -12.75 -15.00 5.47
CA ASP A 41 -11.39 -14.69 5.02
C ASP A 41 -10.45 -15.80 5.51
N PRO A 42 -10.25 -16.87 4.70
CA PRO A 42 -9.40 -18.01 5.06
C PRO A 42 -7.94 -17.60 5.35
N PHE A 43 -7.39 -16.69 4.54
CA PHE A 43 -6.00 -16.28 4.64
C PHE A 43 -5.73 -15.47 5.92
N ARG A 44 -6.52 -14.43 6.21
CA ARG A 44 -6.36 -13.64 7.44
C ARG A 44 -6.69 -14.43 8.69
N SER A 45 -7.66 -15.36 8.62
CA SER A 45 -7.94 -16.29 9.73
C SER A 45 -6.73 -17.18 10.04
N TYR A 46 -6.05 -17.70 9.02
CA TYR A 46 -4.82 -18.45 9.19
C TYR A 46 -3.71 -17.59 9.78
N GLN A 47 -3.50 -16.38 9.25
CA GLN A 47 -2.47 -15.45 9.73
C GLN A 47 -2.65 -15.10 11.21
N GLY A 48 -3.89 -14.80 11.63
CA GLY A 48 -4.23 -14.49 13.02
C GLY A 48 -3.92 -15.64 13.98
N ASP A 49 -4.25 -16.88 13.61
CA ASP A 49 -4.02 -18.06 14.44
C ASP A 49 -2.54 -18.35 14.71
N ILE A 50 -1.64 -17.99 13.78
CA ILE A 50 -0.20 -18.24 13.91
C ILE A 50 0.62 -16.97 14.24
N GLY A 51 -0.05 -15.85 14.46
CA GLY A 51 0.59 -14.57 14.81
C GLY A 51 1.44 -13.95 13.70
N VAL A 52 1.13 -14.21 12.43
CA VAL A 52 1.77 -13.52 11.29
C VAL A 52 0.82 -12.49 10.68
N GLY A 53 1.33 -11.66 9.77
CA GLY A 53 0.50 -10.71 9.02
C GLY A 53 -0.14 -9.59 9.87
N GLN A 54 0.33 -9.39 11.10
CA GLN A 54 -0.17 -8.37 12.04
C GLN A 54 0.34 -6.95 11.73
N LEU A 55 1.19 -6.79 10.72
CA LEU A 55 1.79 -5.51 10.28
C LEU A 55 2.68 -4.80 11.34
N ASP A 56 2.94 -5.43 12.49
CA ASP A 56 3.87 -4.92 13.51
C ASP A 56 5.34 -4.89 13.05
N PHE A 57 5.69 -5.72 12.05
CA PHE A 57 7.02 -5.77 11.46
C PHE A 57 6.95 -5.55 9.95
N ALA A 58 7.87 -4.72 9.44
CA ALA A 58 8.09 -4.54 8.01
C ALA A 58 8.95 -5.71 7.45
N VAL A 59 8.35 -6.90 7.41
CA VAL A 59 8.97 -8.07 6.79
C VAL A 59 8.72 -8.08 5.28
N LEU A 60 9.62 -8.71 4.53
CA LEU A 60 9.33 -9.05 3.14
C LEU A 60 8.05 -9.91 3.10
N TRP A 61 7.07 -9.44 2.35
CA TRP A 61 5.82 -10.13 2.15
C TRP A 61 5.92 -11.06 0.93
N ASP A 62 5.51 -12.32 1.09
CA ASP A 62 5.46 -13.31 0.01
C ASP A 62 4.00 -13.55 -0.42
N ASP A 63 3.57 -12.83 -1.46
CA ASP A 63 2.22 -12.94 -2.02
C ASP A 63 1.92 -14.30 -2.67
N TRP A 64 2.91 -15.19 -2.79
CA TRP A 64 2.60 -16.55 -3.25
C TRP A 64 1.60 -17.25 -2.34
N VAL A 65 1.68 -17.02 -1.03
CA VAL A 65 0.79 -17.70 -0.09
C VAL A 65 -0.66 -17.24 -0.28
N ILE A 66 -0.90 -15.96 -0.64
CA ILE A 66 -2.27 -15.47 -0.87
C ILE A 66 -2.90 -16.13 -2.11
N TYR A 67 -2.13 -16.29 -3.18
CA TYR A 67 -2.55 -16.95 -4.42
C TYR A 67 -3.12 -18.36 -4.21
N THR A 68 -2.67 -19.08 -3.18
CA THR A 68 -3.17 -20.42 -2.87
C THR A 68 -4.54 -20.44 -2.16
N TRP A 69 -5.03 -19.28 -1.74
CA TRP A 69 -6.37 -19.11 -1.15
C TRP A 69 -7.41 -18.58 -2.15
N ASP A 70 -6.97 -18.01 -3.27
CA ASP A 70 -7.85 -17.48 -4.30
C ASP A 70 -8.51 -18.59 -5.12
N ALA A 71 -9.69 -18.30 -5.68
CA ALA A 71 -10.32 -19.25 -6.59
C ALA A 71 -9.44 -19.43 -7.84
N PRO A 72 -9.38 -20.65 -8.42
CA PRO A 72 -8.58 -20.89 -9.63
C PRO A 72 -8.90 -19.89 -10.75
N GLY A 73 -7.89 -19.15 -11.21
CA GLY A 73 -8.00 -18.17 -12.30
C GLY A 73 -8.53 -16.78 -11.90
N GLU A 74 -8.96 -16.58 -10.65
CA GLU A 74 -9.45 -15.27 -10.18
C GLU A 74 -8.32 -14.24 -10.13
N ALA A 75 -7.21 -14.56 -9.46
CA ALA A 75 -6.04 -13.70 -9.39
C ALA A 75 -5.52 -13.35 -10.80
N ASP A 76 -5.37 -14.36 -11.68
CA ASP A 76 -4.92 -14.16 -13.06
C ASP A 76 -5.81 -13.16 -13.82
N ALA A 77 -7.14 -13.23 -13.63
CA ALA A 77 -8.07 -12.30 -14.24
C ALA A 77 -7.91 -10.87 -13.70
N TRP A 78 -7.68 -10.71 -12.40
CA TRP A 78 -7.39 -9.41 -11.80
C TRP A 78 -6.08 -8.80 -12.32
N TYR A 79 -5.02 -9.61 -12.44
CA TYR A 79 -3.74 -9.14 -12.98
C TYR A 79 -3.86 -8.78 -14.46
N ALA A 80 -4.50 -9.63 -15.27
CA ALA A 80 -4.71 -9.33 -16.69
C ALA A 80 -5.52 -8.04 -16.90
N MET A 81 -6.58 -7.84 -16.12
CA MET A 81 -7.35 -6.60 -16.14
C MET A 81 -6.49 -5.40 -15.73
N SER A 82 -5.72 -5.53 -14.64
CA SER A 82 -4.90 -4.44 -14.13
C SER A 82 -3.77 -4.04 -15.08
N GLU A 83 -3.11 -5.03 -15.70
CA GLU A 83 -2.05 -4.81 -16.69
C GLU A 83 -2.57 -4.20 -18.00
N SER A 84 -3.83 -4.47 -18.34
CA SER A 84 -4.46 -3.97 -19.56
C SER A 84 -5.00 -2.54 -19.45
N ASP A 85 -5.18 -2.02 -18.23
CA ASP A 85 -5.76 -0.71 -18.00
C ASP A 85 -4.68 0.38 -18.04
N PRO A 86 -4.66 1.26 -19.06
CA PRO A 86 -3.69 2.34 -19.14
C PRO A 86 -3.88 3.40 -18.05
N GLY A 87 -5.01 3.42 -17.35
CA GLY A 87 -5.28 4.32 -16.22
C GLY A 87 -4.77 3.80 -14.88
N LEU A 88 -4.37 2.53 -14.80
CA LEU A 88 -3.73 1.99 -13.60
C LEU A 88 -2.23 2.27 -13.66
N HIS A 89 -1.72 2.85 -12.58
CA HIS A 89 -0.33 3.24 -12.45
C HIS A 89 0.24 2.63 -11.16
N PRO A 90 1.54 2.27 -11.15
CA PRO A 90 2.20 1.88 -9.92
C PRO A 90 2.05 2.97 -8.85
N GLU A 91 2.00 2.55 -7.59
CA GLU A 91 2.00 3.48 -6.46
C GLU A 91 3.25 4.37 -6.52
N VAL A 92 3.05 5.67 -6.32
CA VAL A 92 4.15 6.63 -6.27
C VAL A 92 4.89 6.41 -4.96
N MET A 93 6.12 5.93 -5.05
CA MET A 93 7.00 5.80 -3.88
C MET A 93 7.35 7.20 -3.37
N MET A 94 7.14 7.45 -2.07
CA MET A 94 7.51 8.73 -1.50
C MET A 94 9.03 8.93 -1.56
N PRO A 95 9.52 10.13 -1.92
CA PRO A 95 10.94 10.42 -1.89
C PRO A 95 11.48 10.45 -0.46
N ALA A 96 12.80 10.35 -0.33
CA ALA A 96 13.46 10.47 0.95
C ALA A 96 13.46 11.94 1.43
N PHE A 97 12.84 12.19 2.58
CA PHE A 97 12.79 13.50 3.22
C PHE A 97 13.92 13.69 4.24
N THR A 98 14.36 14.93 4.44
CA THR A 98 15.21 15.28 5.60
C THR A 98 14.40 15.26 6.90
N ALA A 99 15.09 15.36 8.05
CA ALA A 99 14.43 15.45 9.35
C ALA A 99 13.57 16.73 9.47
N GLU A 100 14.08 17.85 8.96
CA GLU A 100 13.38 19.14 8.94
C GLU A 100 12.15 19.09 8.04
N GLU A 101 12.29 18.53 6.84
CA GLU A 101 11.17 18.33 5.92
C GLU A 101 10.10 17.44 6.53
N THR A 102 10.50 16.31 7.14
CA THR A 102 9.56 15.40 7.83
C THR A 102 8.79 16.11 8.95
N ALA A 103 9.48 16.92 9.76
CA ALA A 103 8.84 17.68 10.83
C ALA A 103 7.86 18.72 10.27
N LYS A 104 8.25 19.43 9.21
CA LYS A 104 7.41 20.43 8.53
C LYS A 104 6.18 19.78 7.88
N LEU A 105 6.36 18.65 7.20
CA LEU A 105 5.29 17.90 6.55
C LEU A 105 4.23 17.42 7.54
N LYS A 106 4.61 16.95 8.73
CA LYS A 106 3.64 16.55 9.77
C LYS A 106 2.70 17.69 10.17
N GLN A 107 3.25 18.89 10.33
CA GLN A 107 2.47 20.07 10.67
C GLN A 107 1.56 20.49 9.52
N ILE A 108 2.11 20.61 8.31
CA ILE A 108 1.34 20.99 7.12
C ILE A 108 0.21 19.99 6.86
N GLN A 109 0.49 18.70 6.95
CA GLN A 109 -0.52 17.65 6.76
C GLN A 109 -1.68 17.80 7.76
N THR A 110 -1.38 18.07 9.03
CA THR A 110 -2.40 18.30 10.05
C THR A 110 -3.27 19.52 9.71
N ASP A 111 -2.63 20.63 9.34
CA ASP A 111 -3.32 21.90 9.07
C ASP A 111 -4.15 21.85 7.77
N VAL A 112 -3.63 21.21 6.72
CA VAL A 112 -4.32 21.03 5.45
C VAL A 112 -5.50 20.07 5.60
N ASN A 113 -5.32 18.93 6.27
CA ASN A 113 -6.39 17.95 6.46
C ASN A 113 -7.53 18.49 7.31
N ALA A 114 -7.23 19.34 8.32
CA ALA A 114 -8.26 20.02 9.11
C ALA A 114 -9.20 20.91 8.27
N VAL A 115 -8.78 21.31 7.07
CA VAL A 115 -9.58 22.10 6.13
C VAL A 115 -10.21 21.23 5.05
N ILE A 116 -9.42 20.36 4.40
CA ILE A 116 -9.86 19.62 3.22
C ILE A 116 -10.78 18.46 3.57
N ASP A 117 -10.50 17.67 4.61
CA ASP A 117 -11.28 16.47 4.91
C ASP A 117 -12.77 16.80 5.16
N PRO A 118 -13.11 17.79 6.02
CA PRO A 118 -14.52 18.15 6.23
C PRO A 118 -15.17 18.78 4.99
N ALA A 119 -14.38 19.39 4.11
CA ALA A 119 -14.89 19.98 2.87
C ALA A 119 -15.25 18.88 1.85
N ILE A 120 -14.41 17.84 1.72
CA ILE A 120 -14.70 16.65 0.90
C ILE A 120 -16.01 16.03 1.36
N ASP A 121 -16.15 15.75 2.66
CA ASP A 121 -17.34 15.12 3.22
C ASP A 121 -18.61 15.90 2.89
N LYS A 122 -18.59 17.23 3.09
CA LYS A 122 -19.75 18.09 2.80
C LYS A 122 -20.10 18.11 1.31
N VAL A 123 -19.10 18.14 0.43
CA VAL A 123 -19.35 18.15 -1.03
C VAL A 123 -19.93 16.80 -1.47
N VAL A 124 -19.34 15.69 -1.03
CA VAL A 124 -19.81 14.32 -1.37
C VAL A 124 -21.23 14.08 -0.86
N LEU A 125 -21.56 14.56 0.34
CA LEU A 125 -22.90 14.46 0.92
C LEU A 125 -23.91 15.47 0.36
N GLY A 126 -23.50 16.32 -0.60
CA GLY A 126 -24.36 17.36 -1.19
C GLY A 126 -24.72 18.50 -0.23
N GLN A 127 -23.97 18.68 0.84
CA GLN A 127 -24.15 19.71 1.88
C GLN A 127 -23.36 21.00 1.57
N ALA A 128 -22.44 20.96 0.61
CA ALA A 128 -21.66 22.09 0.13
C ALA A 128 -21.61 22.10 -1.40
N THR A 129 -21.41 23.28 -1.97
CA THR A 129 -21.29 23.46 -3.43
C THR A 129 -19.84 23.37 -3.88
N MET A 130 -19.61 23.25 -5.19
CA MET A 130 -18.26 23.39 -5.76
C MET A 130 -17.63 24.77 -5.50
N ALA A 131 -18.43 25.83 -5.33
CA ALA A 131 -17.90 27.12 -4.94
C ALA A 131 -17.40 27.13 -3.48
N ASP A 132 -17.94 26.29 -2.61
CA ASP A 132 -17.44 26.11 -1.25
C ASP A 132 -16.19 25.22 -1.23
N TRP A 133 -16.11 24.26 -2.15
CA TRP A 133 -14.87 23.52 -2.42
C TRP A 133 -13.72 24.44 -2.81
N ASP A 134 -13.94 25.37 -3.75
CA ASP A 134 -12.91 26.32 -4.18
C ASP A 134 -12.39 27.17 -3.02
N LYS A 135 -13.27 27.58 -2.09
CA LYS A 135 -12.86 28.29 -0.86
C LYS A 135 -12.01 27.41 0.06
N ALA A 136 -12.36 26.12 0.19
CA ALA A 136 -11.58 25.17 0.98
C ALA A 136 -10.19 24.95 0.38
N VAL A 137 -10.08 24.86 -0.95
CA VAL A 137 -8.79 24.80 -1.66
C VAL A 137 -7.94 26.04 -1.36
N GLU A 138 -8.52 27.24 -1.42
CA GLU A 138 -7.78 28.47 -1.07
C GLU A 138 -7.36 28.52 0.40
N ALA A 139 -8.17 27.97 1.31
CA ALA A 139 -7.80 27.82 2.71
C ALA A 139 -6.68 26.78 2.90
N ALA A 140 -6.70 25.67 2.18
CA ALA A 140 -5.66 24.64 2.20
C ALA A 140 -4.31 25.18 1.68
N LYS A 141 -4.33 26.00 0.62
CA LYS A 141 -3.12 26.71 0.15
C LYS A 141 -2.52 27.59 1.25
N LYS A 142 -3.35 28.33 1.98
CA LYS A 142 -2.91 29.14 3.13
C LYS A 142 -2.42 28.28 4.30
N ALA A 143 -2.94 27.07 4.46
CA ALA A 143 -2.50 26.09 5.44
C ALA A 143 -1.21 25.35 5.05
N GLY A 144 -0.65 25.63 3.86
CA GLY A 144 0.65 25.10 3.45
C GLY A 144 0.60 24.04 2.35
N ALA A 145 -0.54 23.80 1.69
CA ALA A 145 -0.62 22.79 0.63
C ALA A 145 0.40 22.99 -0.49
N LEU A 146 0.72 24.24 -0.88
CA LEU A 146 1.75 24.51 -1.89
C LEU A 146 3.17 24.26 -1.37
N ASP A 147 3.40 24.49 -0.07
CA ASP A 147 4.67 24.15 0.58
C ASP A 147 4.84 22.62 0.66
N TRP A 148 3.75 21.89 0.87
CA TRP A 148 3.73 20.42 0.83
C TRP A 148 4.19 19.91 -0.54
N GLU A 149 3.55 20.38 -1.62
CA GLU A 149 3.91 20.03 -3.00
C GLU A 149 5.38 20.35 -3.29
N LYS A 150 5.84 21.53 -2.89
CA LYS A 150 7.23 21.95 -3.07
C LYS A 150 8.22 21.00 -2.40
N ILE A 151 7.98 20.61 -1.14
CA ILE A 151 8.86 19.68 -0.41
C ILE A 151 8.94 18.33 -1.13
N PHE A 152 7.82 17.81 -1.62
CA PHE A 152 7.79 16.56 -2.38
C PHE A 152 8.60 16.67 -3.67
N ASN A 153 8.39 17.71 -4.46
CA ASN A 153 9.12 17.92 -5.72
C ASN A 153 10.62 18.12 -5.49
N GLU A 154 11.01 18.86 -4.45
CA GLU A 154 12.42 19.07 -4.10
C GLU A 154 13.08 17.78 -3.59
N ALA A 155 12.33 16.94 -2.86
CA ALA A 155 12.83 15.65 -2.39
C ALA A 155 12.99 14.65 -3.54
N GLU A 156 12.02 14.59 -4.46
CA GLU A 156 12.09 13.76 -5.66
C GLU A 156 13.27 14.15 -6.55
N ALA A 157 13.53 15.45 -6.72
CA ALA A 157 14.66 15.93 -7.52
C ALA A 157 16.05 15.58 -6.93
N ARG A 158 16.12 15.16 -5.67
CA ARG A 158 17.37 14.69 -5.02
C ARG A 158 17.56 13.18 -5.13
N ALA A 159 16.49 12.42 -5.36
CA ALA A 159 16.50 10.96 -5.44
C ALA A 159 17.08 10.48 -6.76
#